data_AF-A0A939X519-F1
#
_entry.id   AF-A0A939X519-F1
#
_cell.length_a   1.000
_cell.length_b   1.000
_cell.length_c   1.000
_cell.angle_alpha   90.00
_cell.angle_beta   90.00
_cell.angle_gamma   90.00
#
_symmetry.space_group_name_H-M   'P 1'
#
loop_
_entity.id
_entity.type
_entity.pdbx_description
1 polymer ?
#
loop_
_entity_poly.entity_id
_entity_poly.type
_entity_poly.pdbx_seq_one_letter_code
_entity_poly.pdbx_strand_id
1 'polypeptide(L)' 'MDKLLTRREAAKALGISIYTLDAARVNGQIAFIQYVENGSVFFSEAGIQEYIARNTHRVRPKEAGPTYRKIRGSGK' A
#
# COMPACT_ATOMS: atom_id res chain seq x y z
N MET A 1 -4.39 -21.00 -9.58
CA MET A 1 -5.68 -20.39 -9.21
C MET A 1 -5.37 -19.07 -8.54
N ASP A 2 -5.64 -17.97 -9.21
CA ASP A 2 -5.55 -16.64 -8.59
C ASP A 2 -6.57 -16.55 -7.46
N LYS A 3 -6.07 -16.25 -6.26
CA LYS A 3 -6.90 -16.14 -5.07
C LYS A 3 -7.58 -14.78 -5.08
N LEU A 4 -8.90 -14.81 -5.24
CA LEU A 4 -9.76 -13.63 -5.18
C LEU A 4 -10.17 -13.39 -3.73
N LEU A 5 -9.87 -12.20 -3.23
CA LEU A 5 -10.18 -11.76 -1.89
C LEU A 5 -11.43 -10.87 -1.94
N THR A 6 -12.32 -11.08 -0.98
CA THR A 6 -13.47 -10.18 -0.80
C THR A 6 -13.03 -8.82 -0.28
N ARG A 7 -13.87 -7.78 -0.40
CA ARG A 7 -13.56 -6.42 0.11
C ARG A 7 -13.03 -6.42 1.55
N ARG A 8 -13.60 -7.30 2.40
CA ARG A 8 -13.32 -7.35 3.83
C ARG A 8 -12.00 -8.04 4.09
N GLU A 9 -11.68 -9.08 3.33
CA GLU A 9 -10.38 -9.75 3.42
C GLU A 9 -9.27 -8.88 2.85
N ALA A 10 -9.49 -8.20 1.73
CA ALA A 10 -8.53 -7.27 1.15
C ALA A 10 -8.21 -6.11 2.12
N ALA A 11 -9.23 -5.51 2.73
CA ALA A 11 -9.05 -4.47 3.74
C ALA A 11 -8.26 -5.01 4.96
N LYS A 12 -8.56 -6.23 5.41
CA LYS A 12 -7.84 -6.88 6.52
C LYS A 12 -6.38 -7.18 6.17
N ALA A 13 -6.10 -7.63 4.95
CA ALA A 13 -4.75 -7.91 4.47
C ALA A 13 -3.91 -6.63 4.36
N LEU A 14 -4.53 -5.52 3.93
CA LEU A 14 -3.88 -4.20 3.86
C LEU A 14 -3.77 -3.49 5.21
N GLY A 15 -4.52 -3.93 6.22
CA GLY A 15 -4.59 -3.24 7.51
C GLY A 15 -5.27 -1.87 7.45
N ILE A 16 -6.13 -1.64 6.44
CA ILE A 16 -6.85 -0.37 6.25
C ILE A 16 -8.35 -0.56 6.45
N SER A 17 -9.06 0.56 6.58
CA SER A 17 -10.53 0.53 6.62
C SER A 17 -11.10 0.17 5.23
N ILE A 18 -12.27 -0.48 5.21
CA ILE A 18 -13.01 -0.78 3.98
C ILE A 18 -13.34 0.51 3.22
N TYR A 19 -13.61 1.60 3.94
CA TYR A 19 -13.87 2.91 3.35
C TYR A 19 -12.65 3.44 2.58
N THR A 20 -11.45 3.30 3.15
CA THR A 20 -10.19 3.67 2.48
C THR A 20 -9.95 2.82 1.24
N LEU A 21 -10.27 1.52 1.30
CA LEU A 21 -10.16 0.63 0.15
C LEU A 21 -11.12 1.02 -0.98
N ASP A 22 -12.37 1.39 -0.64
CA ASP A 22 -13.35 1.82 -1.64
C ASP A 22 -12.98 3.18 -2.26
N ALA A 23 -12.44 4.10 -1.47
CA ALA A 23 -11.88 5.34 -2.00
C ALA A 23 -10.73 5.08 -2.99
N ALA A 24 -9.81 4.16 -2.67
CA ALA A 24 -8.73 3.77 -3.56
C ALA A 24 -9.26 3.13 -4.87
N ARG A 25 -10.36 2.39 -4.80
CA ARG A 25 -11.05 1.84 -5.97
C ARG A 25 -11.63 2.95 -6.86
N VAL A 26 -12.38 3.89 -6.28
CA VAL A 26 -12.97 5.03 -7.02
C VAL A 26 -11.89 5.90 -7.67
N ASN A 27 -10.75 6.06 -7.00
CA ASN A 27 -9.59 6.78 -7.55
C ASN A 27 -8.80 5.97 -8.59
N GLY A 28 -9.16 4.71 -8.87
CA GLY A 28 -8.43 3.85 -9.81
C GLY A 28 -7.03 3.44 -9.34
N GLN A 29 -6.76 3.50 -8.03
CA GLN A 29 -5.45 3.21 -7.47
C GLN A 29 -5.19 1.70 -7.31
N ILE A 30 -6.26 0.89 -7.22
CA ILE A 30 -6.19 -0.55 -7.04
C ILE A 30 -6.98 -1.28 -8.12
N ALA A 31 -6.41 -2.38 -8.63
CA ALA A 31 -7.08 -3.25 -9.58
C ALA A 31 -8.17 -4.07 -8.89
N PHE A 32 -9.33 -4.18 -9.52
CA PHE A 32 -10.48 -4.91 -9.00
C PHE A 32 -11.22 -5.65 -10.11
N ILE A 33 -11.95 -6.69 -9.72
CA ILE A 33 -12.77 -7.51 -10.61
C ILE A 33 -14.23 -7.40 -10.13
N GLN A 34 -15.11 -7.06 -11.07
CA GLN A 34 -16.54 -6.95 -10.84
C GLN A 34 -17.28 -7.89 -11.80
N TYR A 35 -17.92 -8.91 -11.25
CA TYR A 35 -18.66 -9.89 -12.06
C TYR A 35 -20.03 -9.39 -12.52
N VAL A 36 -20.64 -8.47 -11.76
CA VAL A 36 -21.99 -7.95 -12.01
C VAL A 36 -21.97 -6.45 -11.74
N GLU A 37 -22.64 -5.66 -12.58
CA GLU A 37 -22.85 -4.22 -12.33
C GLU A 37 -23.53 -4.03 -10.96
N ASN A 38 -22.94 -3.18 -10.11
CA ASN A 38 -23.28 -2.96 -8.69
C ASN A 38 -23.16 -4.17 -7.74
N GLY A 39 -22.62 -5.30 -8.21
CA GLY A 39 -22.39 -6.49 -7.40
C GLY A 39 -21.12 -6.43 -6.52
N SER A 40 -20.83 -7.56 -5.89
CA SER A 40 -19.64 -7.71 -5.05
C SER A 40 -18.36 -7.55 -5.84
N VAL A 41 -17.47 -6.70 -5.33
CA VAL A 41 -16.14 -6.45 -5.89
C VAL A 41 -15.13 -7.40 -5.25
N PHE A 42 -14.29 -8.00 -6.09
CA PHE A 42 -13.22 -8.90 -5.68
C PHE A 42 -11.86 -8.29 -6.03
N PHE A 43 -10.88 -8.57 -5.21
CA PHE A 43 -9.50 -8.11 -5.37
C PHE A 43 -8.60 -9.31 -5.58
N SER A 44 -7.68 -9.24 -6.55
CA SER A 44 -6.63 -10.24 -6.67
C SER A 44 -5.52 -9.93 -5.66
N GLU A 45 -4.88 -10.97 -5.13
CA GLU A 45 -3.71 -10.81 -4.27
C GLU A 45 -2.59 -10.04 -4.98
N ALA A 46 -2.38 -10.28 -6.28
CA ALA A 46 -1.44 -9.54 -7.11
C ALA A 46 -1.78 -8.04 -7.18
N GLY A 47 -3.07 -7.68 -7.36
CA GLY A 47 -3.49 -6.28 -7.40
C GLY A 47 -3.31 -5.55 -6.07
N ILE A 48 -3.49 -6.26 -4.95
CA ILE A 48 -3.19 -5.74 -3.61
C ILE A 48 -1.69 -5.54 -3.45
N GLN A 49 -0.87 -6.50 -3.86
CA GLN A 49 0.58 -6.40 -3.77
C GLN A 49 1.13 -5.24 -4.62
N GLU A 50 0.59 -5.05 -5.83
CA GLU A 50 0.95 -3.94 -6.69
C GLU A 50 0.52 -2.60 -6.09
N TYR A 51 -0.67 -2.53 -5.49
CA TYR A 51 -1.11 -1.36 -4.74
C TYR A 51 -0.15 -1.03 -3.60
N ILE A 52 0.31 -2.03 -2.83
CA ILE A 52 1.32 -1.85 -1.79
C ILE A 52 2.61 -1.33 -2.43
N ALA A 53 3.14 -1.98 -3.47
CA ALA A 53 4.39 -1.57 -4.11
C ALA A 53 4.35 -0.14 -4.66
N ARG A 54 3.19 0.30 -5.17
CA ARG A 54 2.98 1.65 -5.70
C ARG A 54 2.85 2.71 -4.62
N ASN A 55 2.12 2.41 -3.54
CA ASN A 55 1.81 3.38 -2.48
C ASN A 55 2.83 3.38 -1.33
N THR A 56 3.47 2.25 -1.06
CA THR A 56 4.66 2.20 -0.20
C THR A 56 5.87 2.60 -1.04
N HIS A 57 6.02 3.91 -1.21
CA HIS A 57 7.28 4.45 -1.69
C HIS A 57 8.35 3.94 -0.73
N ARG A 58 9.20 2.99 -1.18
CA ARG A 58 10.33 2.51 -0.38
C ARG A 58 11.09 3.76 0.00
N VAL A 59 11.02 4.14 1.27
CA VAL A 59 11.91 5.12 1.85
C VAL A 59 13.28 4.46 1.75
N ARG A 60 13.97 4.65 0.62
CA ARG A 60 15.41 4.48 0.60
C ARG A 60 15.86 5.44 1.70
N PRO A 61 16.47 4.97 2.80
CA PRO A 61 17.10 5.90 3.73
C PRO A 61 17.96 6.78 2.84
N LYS A 62 17.63 8.07 2.76
CA LYS A 62 18.45 9.04 2.02
C LYS A 62 19.85 8.73 2.49
N GLU A 63 20.74 8.37 1.55
CA GLU A 63 22.14 8.11 1.86
C GLU A 63 22.55 9.16 2.86
N ALA A 64 23.05 8.72 4.03
CA ALA A 64 23.35 9.59 5.14
C ALA A 64 24.47 10.53 4.69
N GLY A 65 24.12 11.58 3.96
CA GLY A 65 25.00 12.66 3.60
C GLY A 65 25.53 13.22 4.92
N PRO A 66 26.80 13.67 4.95
CA PRO A 66 27.40 14.19 6.16
C PRO A 66 26.46 15.27 6.70
N THR A 67 25.84 14.98 7.85
CA THR A 67 24.98 15.95 8.50
C THR A 67 25.89 17.10 8.91
N TYR A 68 25.51 18.35 8.67
CA TYR A 68 26.30 19.55 9.01
C TYR A 68 26.71 19.65 10.48
N ARG A 69 26.17 18.77 11.34
CA ARG A 69 26.45 18.72 12.76
C ARG A 69 27.84 18.11 13.00
N LYS A 70 28.84 18.97 13.18
CA LYS A 70 30.13 18.57 13.73
C LYS A 70 29.92 17.87 15.07
N ILE A 71 30.41 16.64 15.17
CA ILE A 71 30.51 15.91 16.43
C ILE A 71 31.45 16.74 17.31
N ARG A 72 30.95 17.25 18.45
CA ARG A 72 31.82 17.95 19.41
C ARG A 72 32.77 16.89 19.96
N GLY A 73 34.04 16.99 19.62
CA GLY A 73 35.07 16.10 20.14
C GLY A 73 34.98 16.07 21.65
N SER A 74 34.76 14.87 22.20
CA SER A 74 34.96 14.60 23.61
C SER A 74 36.39 14.98 23.95
N GLY A 75 36.56 16.08 24.70
CA GLY A 75 37.86 16.51 25.22
C GLY A 75 38.49 15.40 26.05
N LYS A 76 39.75 15.09 25.77
CA LYS A 76 40.65 14.45 26.72
C LYS A 76 41.25 15.53 27.63
#